data_AF-A0A2U2AGA5-F1
#
_entry.id   AF-A0A2U2AGA5-F1
#
_cell.length_a   1.000
_cell.length_b   1.000
_cell.length_c   1.000
_cell.angle_alpha   90.00
_cell.angle_beta   90.00
_cell.angle_gamma   90.00
#
_symmetry.space_group_name_H-M   'P 1'
#
loop_
_entity.id
_entity.type
_entity.pdbx_description
1 polymer ?
#
loop_
_entity_poly.entity_id
_entity_poly.type
_entity_poly.pdbx_seq_one_letter_code
_entity_poly.pdbx_strand_id
1 'polypeptide(L)'
;MNEKLLDRIKPESTIMLVLFFIVVGLSGIIVWDYWKKWQIDEDIKSLKAIFTVIAPNLPQDGLPMPMTVPGDYLSEKMPQIAEITFYPNQQIYVQYQGKSQKEGPSLLFAFKSFSELRSGKVKCIESSLPNRKTPTQCRL
;
A
#
# COMPACT_ATOMS: atom_id res chain seq x y z
N MET A 1 57.71 8.72 0.40
CA MET A 1 57.29 8.66 -1.02
C MET A 1 55.77 8.51 -1.07
N ASN A 2 55.00 9.56 -0.76
CA ASN A 2 53.53 9.55 -0.88
C ASN A 2 52.90 10.97 -0.86
N GLU A 3 53.64 12.03 -1.24
CA GLU A 3 53.09 13.40 -1.31
C GLU A 3 52.72 13.85 -2.74
N LYS A 4 53.20 13.15 -3.79
CA LYS A 4 52.96 13.54 -5.19
C LYS A 4 51.63 13.05 -5.79
N LEU A 5 50.79 12.35 -5.02
CA LEU A 5 49.51 11.84 -5.52
C LEU A 5 48.31 12.76 -5.23
N LEU A 6 48.43 13.71 -4.30
CA LEU A 6 47.34 14.65 -3.99
C LEU A 6 47.29 15.88 -4.93
N ASP A 7 48.37 16.20 -5.63
CA ASP A 7 48.48 17.40 -6.48
C ASP A 7 47.88 17.24 -7.89
N ARG A 8 47.36 16.05 -8.23
CA ARG A 8 46.77 15.77 -9.56
C ARG A 8 45.25 15.68 -9.58
N ILE A 9 44.58 16.01 -8.48
CA ILE A 9 43.12 16.06 -8.47
C ILE A 9 42.70 17.45 -8.93
N LYS A 10 42.56 17.62 -10.24
CA LYS A 10 42.06 18.85 -10.85
C LYS A 10 40.67 19.15 -10.25
N PRO A 11 40.44 20.32 -9.63
CA PRO A 11 39.24 20.59 -8.82
C PRO A 11 37.93 20.44 -9.62
N GLU A 12 38.00 20.65 -10.94
CA GLU A 12 36.91 20.40 -11.89
C GLU A 12 36.42 18.94 -11.85
N SER A 13 37.33 17.97 -11.73
CA SER A 13 37.00 16.54 -11.70
C SER A 13 36.37 16.13 -10.38
N THR A 14 36.79 16.73 -9.25
CA THR A 14 36.22 16.45 -7.93
C THR A 14 34.81 17.01 -7.82
N ILE A 15 34.58 18.23 -8.33
CA ILE A 15 33.27 18.87 -8.34
C ILE A 15 32.28 18.08 -9.21
N MET A 16 32.71 17.63 -10.40
CA MET A 16 31.85 16.85 -11.29
C MET A 16 31.44 15.51 -10.65
N LEU A 17 32.34 14.87 -9.91
CA LEU A 17 32.13 13.59 -9.25
C LEU A 17 31.18 13.73 -8.03
N VAL A 18 31.28 14.82 -7.27
CA VAL A 18 30.34 15.16 -6.19
C VAL A 18 28.94 15.46 -6.76
N LEU A 19 28.83 16.24 -7.83
CA LEU A 19 27.55 16.52 -8.48
C LEU A 19 26.90 15.24 -9.02
N PHE A 20 27.69 14.33 -9.60
CA PHE A 20 27.19 13.04 -10.07
C PHE A 20 26.57 12.21 -8.94
N PHE A 21 27.24 12.11 -7.78
CA PHE A 21 26.68 11.39 -6.63
C PHE A 21 25.42 12.02 -6.07
N ILE A 22 25.31 13.36 -6.08
CA ILE A 22 24.10 14.06 -5.66
C ILE A 22 22.93 13.73 -6.60
N VAL A 23 23.15 13.79 -7.92
CA VAL A 23 22.12 13.49 -8.92
C VAL A 23 21.68 12.02 -8.83
N VAL A 24 22.64 11.08 -8.73
CA VAL A 24 22.34 9.65 -8.56
C VAL A 24 21.59 9.41 -7.25
N GLY A 25 22.03 10.02 -6.15
CA GLY A 25 21.35 9.91 -4.85
C GLY A 25 19.90 10.39 -4.90
N LEU A 26 19.65 11.57 -5.49
CA LEU A 26 18.30 12.11 -5.65
C LEU A 26 17.43 11.23 -6.57
N SER A 27 17.97 10.75 -7.69
CA SER A 27 17.25 9.86 -8.61
C SER A 27 16.89 8.52 -7.96
N GLY A 28 17.78 7.96 -7.13
CA GLY A 28 17.54 6.72 -6.41
C GLY A 28 16.40 6.83 -5.40
N ILE A 29 16.29 7.97 -4.70
CA ILE A 29 15.17 8.24 -3.79
C ILE A 29 13.84 8.26 -4.55
N ILE A 30 13.80 8.89 -5.72
CA ILE A 30 12.59 8.97 -6.56
C ILE A 30 12.15 7.58 -7.02
N VAL A 31 13.09 6.77 -7.53
CA VAL A 31 12.79 5.40 -8.00
C VAL A 31 12.26 4.54 -6.85
N TRP A 32 12.83 4.66 -5.66
CA TRP A 32 12.38 3.91 -4.47
C TRP A 32 10.96 4.30 -4.05
N ASP A 33 10.63 5.60 -4.10
CA ASP A 33 9.28 6.10 -3.80
C ASP A 33 8.24 5.62 -4.82
N TYR A 34 8.61 5.55 -6.12
CA TYR A 34 7.75 4.99 -7.16
C TYR A 34 7.46 3.50 -6.95
N TRP A 35 8.49 2.73 -6.59
CA TRP A 35 8.35 1.28 -6.39
C TRP A 35 7.41 0.96 -5.22
N LYS A 36 7.52 1.73 -4.12
CA LYS A 36 6.62 1.60 -2.97
C LYS A 36 5.16 1.92 -3.29
N LYS A 37 4.90 2.90 -4.17
CA LYS A 37 3.53 3.18 -4.63
C LYS A 37 2.95 2.04 -5.45
N TRP A 38 3.75 1.49 -6.37
CA TRP A 38 3.31 0.40 -7.24
C TRP A 38 2.89 -0.83 -6.44
N GLN A 39 3.64 -1.17 -5.39
CA GLN A 39 3.31 -2.27 -4.49
C GLN A 39 1.93 -2.11 -3.83
N ILE A 40 1.61 -0.90 -3.38
CA ILE A 40 0.33 -0.62 -2.69
C ILE A 40 -0.83 -0.66 -3.68
N ASP A 41 -0.64 -0.18 -4.91
CA ASP A 41 -1.66 -0.30 -5.97
C ASP A 41 -1.95 -1.77 -6.32
N GLU A 42 -0.91 -2.60 -6.35
CA GLU A 42 -1.03 -4.05 -6.56
C GLU A 42 -1.74 -4.74 -5.39
N ASP A 43 -1.43 -4.34 -4.15
CA ASP A 43 -2.14 -4.80 -2.95
C ASP A 43 -3.63 -4.43 -3.00
N ILE A 44 -3.98 -3.20 -3.39
CA ILE A 44 -5.39 -2.78 -3.52
C ILE A 44 -6.10 -3.58 -4.61
N LYS A 45 -5.43 -3.84 -5.74
CA LYS A 45 -6.00 -4.67 -6.81
C LYS A 45 -6.27 -6.09 -6.31
N SER A 46 -5.36 -6.65 -5.53
CA SER A 46 -5.50 -7.97 -4.91
C SER A 46 -6.63 -7.99 -3.87
N LEU A 47 -6.75 -6.95 -3.04
CA LEU A 47 -7.87 -6.79 -2.10
C LEU A 47 -9.21 -6.77 -2.83
N LYS A 48 -9.32 -6.01 -3.94
CA LYS A 48 -10.54 -5.98 -4.76
C LYS A 48 -10.88 -7.37 -5.30
N ALA A 49 -9.88 -8.14 -5.75
CA ALA A 49 -10.11 -9.52 -6.19
C ALA A 49 -10.64 -10.40 -5.05
N ILE A 50 -10.07 -10.30 -3.84
CA ILE A 50 -10.59 -11.00 -2.66
C ILE A 50 -12.04 -10.59 -2.38
N PHE A 51 -12.37 -9.30 -2.42
CA PHE A 51 -13.73 -8.84 -2.22
C PHE A 51 -14.70 -9.46 -3.22
N THR A 52 -14.31 -9.59 -4.50
CA THR A 52 -15.16 -10.26 -5.51
C THR A 52 -15.36 -11.76 -5.23
N VAL A 53 -14.41 -12.41 -4.56
CA VAL A 53 -14.51 -13.82 -4.17
C VAL A 53 -15.36 -14.01 -2.91
N ILE A 54 -15.31 -13.06 -1.97
CA ILE A 54 -16.05 -13.14 -0.70
C ILE A 54 -17.48 -12.63 -0.83
N ALA A 55 -17.72 -11.59 -1.65
CA ALA A 55 -19.03 -10.96 -1.81
C ALA A 55 -20.20 -11.89 -2.26
N PRO A 56 -19.99 -12.97 -3.00
CA PRO A 56 -21.02 -13.97 -3.27
C PRO A 56 -21.49 -14.72 -2.01
N ASN A 57 -20.59 -14.89 -1.03
CA ASN A 57 -20.87 -15.57 0.24
C ASN A 57 -21.53 -14.65 1.28
N LEU A 58 -21.62 -13.34 1.00
CA LEU A 58 -22.29 -12.39 1.88
C LEU A 58 -23.81 -12.42 1.63
N PRO A 59 -24.62 -12.31 2.70
CA PRO A 59 -26.08 -12.21 2.57
C PRO A 59 -26.49 -11.01 1.71
N GLN A 60 -27.39 -11.23 0.75
CA GLN A 60 -27.79 -10.21 -0.24
C GLN A 60 -28.57 -9.04 0.38
N ASP A 61 -29.33 -9.32 1.44
CA ASP A 61 -30.18 -8.36 2.13
C ASP A 61 -29.39 -7.47 3.10
N GLY A 62 -28.07 -7.64 3.15
CA GLY A 62 -27.21 -6.93 4.09
C GLY A 62 -26.62 -7.84 5.16
N LEU A 63 -25.55 -7.35 5.77
CA LEU A 63 -24.90 -8.00 6.90
C LEU A 63 -25.65 -7.60 8.19
N PRO A 64 -26.20 -8.55 8.95
CA PRO A 64 -26.85 -8.24 10.22
C PRO A 64 -25.84 -7.83 11.31
N MET A 65 -24.58 -8.27 11.17
CA MET A 65 -23.47 -7.98 12.07
C MET A 65 -22.16 -7.93 11.27
N PRO A 66 -21.10 -7.28 11.81
CA PRO A 66 -19.80 -7.28 11.18
C PRO A 66 -19.29 -8.71 10.95
N MET A 67 -18.70 -8.96 9.78
CA MET A 67 -18.14 -10.25 9.42
C MET A 67 -16.65 -10.10 9.12
N THR A 68 -15.81 -10.74 9.93
CA THR A 68 -14.36 -10.79 9.72
C THR A 68 -13.99 -12.01 8.89
N VAL A 69 -13.11 -11.82 7.90
CA VAL A 69 -12.54 -12.89 7.09
C VAL A 69 -11.56 -13.70 7.94
N PRO A 70 -11.60 -15.05 7.90
CA PRO A 70 -10.69 -15.88 8.67
C PRO A 70 -9.21 -15.55 8.41
N GLY A 71 -8.43 -15.42 9.48
CA GLY A 71 -7.01 -15.06 9.40
C GLY A 71 -6.16 -16.08 8.63
N ASP A 72 -6.50 -17.36 8.67
CA ASP A 72 -5.79 -18.41 7.92
C ASP A 72 -5.93 -18.22 6.40
N TYR A 73 -7.14 -17.85 5.94
CA TYR A 73 -7.40 -17.55 4.53
C TYR A 73 -6.61 -16.32 4.06
N LEU A 74 -6.57 -15.27 4.90
CA LEU A 74 -5.80 -14.07 4.61
C LEU A 74 -4.29 -14.35 4.61
N SER A 75 -3.80 -15.15 5.54
CA SER A 75 -2.38 -15.50 5.63
C SER A 75 -1.89 -16.26 4.39
N GLU A 76 -2.74 -17.08 3.78
CA GLU A 76 -2.41 -17.81 2.55
C GLU A 76 -2.48 -16.93 1.30
N LYS A 77 -3.51 -16.07 1.17
CA LYS A 77 -3.76 -15.29 -0.05
C LYS A 77 -3.07 -13.92 -0.05
N MET A 78 -3.00 -13.26 1.10
CA MET A 78 -2.43 -11.93 1.29
C MET A 78 -1.74 -11.84 2.66
N PRO A 79 -0.53 -12.42 2.81
CA PRO A 79 0.20 -12.46 4.08
C PRO A 79 0.48 -11.07 4.67
N GLN A 80 0.41 -10.01 3.88
CA GLN A 80 0.56 -8.63 4.32
C GLN A 80 -0.69 -8.04 4.99
N ILE A 81 -1.83 -8.73 4.93
CA ILE A 81 -3.10 -8.30 5.53
C ILE A 81 -3.32 -9.08 6.83
N ALA A 82 -3.55 -8.36 7.92
CA ALA A 82 -3.87 -8.92 9.22
C ALA A 82 -5.37 -9.25 9.34
N GLU A 83 -6.23 -8.35 8.88
CA GLU A 83 -7.68 -8.49 9.05
C GLU A 83 -8.44 -7.81 7.90
N ILE A 84 -9.56 -8.41 7.52
CA ILE A 84 -10.57 -7.80 6.66
C ILE A 84 -11.93 -7.98 7.34
N THR A 85 -12.65 -6.88 7.56
CA THR A 85 -13.96 -6.87 8.24
C THR A 85 -14.98 -6.15 7.36
N PHE A 86 -16.09 -6.82 7.06
CA PHE A 86 -17.24 -6.26 6.36
C PHE A 86 -18.27 -5.77 7.37
N TYR A 87 -18.70 -4.52 7.24
CA TYR A 87 -19.67 -3.91 8.14
C TYR A 87 -21.08 -3.79 7.50
N PRO A 88 -22.14 -3.79 8.33
CA PRO A 88 -23.53 -3.60 7.88
C PRO A 88 -23.78 -2.30 7.09
N ASN A 89 -23.01 -1.26 7.39
CA ASN A 89 -23.12 0.07 6.79
C ASN A 89 -22.42 0.18 5.43
N GLN A 90 -22.21 -0.94 4.73
CA GLN A 90 -21.57 -1.01 3.41
C GLN A 90 -20.11 -0.52 3.40
N GLN A 91 -19.42 -0.73 4.52
CA GLN A 91 -18.01 -0.42 4.68
C GLN A 91 -17.18 -1.71 4.83
N ILE A 92 -15.92 -1.62 4.42
CA ILE A 92 -14.94 -2.69 4.52
C ILE A 92 -13.71 -2.11 5.18
N TYR A 93 -13.36 -2.64 6.33
CA TYR A 93 -12.12 -2.32 7.01
C TYR A 93 -11.07 -3.34 6.64
N VAL A 94 -9.88 -2.87 6.30
CA VAL A 94 -8.72 -3.70 5.99
C VAL A 94 -7.57 -3.22 6.85
N GLN A 95 -6.98 -4.14 7.61
CA GLN A 95 -5.80 -3.87 8.41
C GLN A 95 -4.60 -4.62 7.85
N TYR A 96 -3.51 -3.91 7.62
CA TYR A 96 -2.24 -4.50 7.22
C TYR A 96 -1.49 -5.04 8.43
N GLN A 97 -0.63 -6.05 8.23
CA GLN A 97 0.29 -6.50 9.25
C GLN A 97 1.25 -5.36 9.63
N GLY A 98 1.17 -4.93 10.89
CA GLY A 98 2.11 -3.98 11.49
C GLY A 98 3.23 -4.67 12.26
N LYS A 99 4.17 -3.89 12.80
CA LYS A 99 5.14 -4.40 13.79
C LYS A 99 4.47 -4.90 15.07
N SER A 100 3.23 -4.48 15.31
CA SER A 100 2.36 -4.96 16.37
C SER A 100 0.97 -5.22 15.78
N GLN A 101 0.33 -6.32 16.19
CA GLN A 101 -0.93 -6.83 15.63
C GLN A 101 -2.11 -5.83 15.78
N LYS A 102 -1.97 -4.80 16.62
CA LYS A 102 -2.98 -3.75 16.87
C LYS A 102 -2.65 -2.37 16.29
N GLU A 103 -1.47 -2.17 15.69
CA GLU A 103 -1.01 -0.87 15.19
C GLU A 103 -0.55 -0.93 13.72
N GLY A 104 -1.16 -1.83 12.95
CA GLY A 104 -0.97 -1.86 11.51
C GLY A 104 -1.69 -0.71 10.80
N PRO A 105 -1.16 -0.20 9.67
CA PRO A 105 -1.89 0.75 8.86
C PRO A 105 -3.18 0.12 8.37
N SER A 106 -4.25 0.93 8.28
CA SER A 106 -5.57 0.48 7.90
C SER A 106 -6.14 1.28 6.73
N LEU A 107 -7.02 0.63 5.99
CA LEU A 107 -7.79 1.18 4.88
C LEU A 107 -9.28 0.95 5.14
N LEU A 108 -10.08 1.99 4.90
CA LEU A 108 -11.53 1.89 4.92
C LEU A 108 -12.05 2.08 3.50
N PHE A 109 -12.79 1.09 3.02
CA PHE A 109 -13.50 1.14 1.75
C PHE A 109 -15.01 1.23 2.00
N ALA A 110 -15.74 1.83 1.06
CA ALA A 110 -17.18 1.69 0.93
C ALA A 110 -17.60 1.22 -0.45
N PHE A 111 -18.78 0.61 -0.47
CA PHE A 111 -19.47 0.20 -1.67
C PHE A 111 -20.91 0.70 -1.60
N LYS A 112 -21.57 0.88 -2.75
CA LYS A 112 -22.98 1.31 -2.78
C LYS A 112 -23.97 0.15 -2.69
N SER A 113 -23.54 -1.04 -3.12
CA SER A 113 -24.36 -2.25 -3.13
C SER A 113 -23.50 -3.51 -3.18
N PHE A 114 -24.05 -4.65 -2.74
CA PHE A 114 -23.37 -5.94 -2.85
C PHE A 114 -23.11 -6.35 -4.31
N SER A 115 -23.91 -5.85 -5.26
CA SER A 115 -23.65 -6.06 -6.70
C SER A 115 -22.39 -5.31 -7.18
N GLU A 116 -22.20 -4.07 -6.73
CA GLU A 116 -20.96 -3.32 -6.97
C GLU A 116 -19.76 -4.01 -6.31
N LEU A 117 -19.93 -4.51 -5.09
CA LEU A 117 -18.89 -5.24 -4.38
C LEU A 117 -18.46 -6.53 -5.11
N ARG A 118 -19.42 -7.32 -5.60
CA ARG A 118 -19.17 -8.50 -6.45
C ARG A 118 -18.43 -8.17 -7.74
N SER A 119 -18.65 -6.96 -8.26
CA SER A 119 -17.95 -6.44 -9.44
C SER A 119 -16.58 -5.81 -9.12
N GLY A 120 -16.17 -5.79 -7.84
CA GLY A 120 -14.92 -5.17 -7.38
C GLY A 120 -14.95 -3.65 -7.34
N LYS A 121 -16.14 -3.05 -7.47
CA LYS A 121 -16.35 -1.60 -7.42
C LYS A 121 -16.45 -1.16 -5.97
N VAL A 122 -15.31 -0.78 -5.40
CA VAL A 122 -15.20 -0.19 -4.05
C VAL A 122 -14.48 1.14 -4.14
N LYS A 123 -14.90 2.10 -3.31
CA LYS A 123 -14.24 3.39 -3.13
C LYS A 123 -13.51 3.40 -1.82
N CYS A 124 -12.30 3.94 -1.79
CA CYS A 124 -11.57 4.15 -0.56
C CYS A 124 -12.06 5.45 0.08
N ILE A 125 -12.47 5.40 1.36
CA ILE A 125 -12.94 6.57 2.10
C ILE A 125 -11.82 7.11 2.99
N GLU A 126 -11.14 6.22 3.70
CA GLU A 126 -10.17 6.61 4.71
C GLU A 126 -8.92 5.73 4.63
N SER A 127 -7.77 6.33 4.92
CA SER A 127 -6.49 5.66 4.93
C SER A 127 -5.65 6.17 6.09
N SER A 128 -5.19 5.24 6.93
CA SER A 128 -4.18 5.51 7.96
C SER A 128 -2.74 5.39 7.40
N LEU A 129 -2.59 5.17 6.09
CA LEU A 129 -1.27 5.17 5.44
C LEU A 129 -0.70 6.60 5.41
N PRO A 130 0.60 6.78 5.70
CA PRO A 130 1.23 8.10 5.60
C PRO A 130 1.06 8.67 4.18
N ASN A 131 0.62 9.92 4.08
CA ASN A 131 0.23 10.66 2.85
C ASN A 131 1.16 10.53 1.63
N ARG A 132 2.44 10.19 1.82
CA ARG A 132 3.39 9.92 0.72
C ARG A 132 3.14 8.59 0.00
N LYS A 133 2.57 7.61 0.70
CA LYS A 133 2.33 6.23 0.25
C LYS A 133 0.87 5.95 -0.06
N THR A 134 -0.02 6.89 0.22
CA THR A 134 -1.45 6.74 -0.05
C THR A 134 -1.66 6.72 -1.57
N PRO A 135 -2.22 5.62 -2.11
CA PRO A 135 -2.50 5.51 -3.53
C PRO A 135 -3.54 6.57 -3.92
N THR A 136 -3.48 7.06 -5.15
CA THR A 136 -4.32 8.18 -5.62
C THR A 136 -5.81 7.89 -5.45
N GLN A 137 -6.22 6.61 -5.42
CA GLN A 137 -7.60 6.18 -5.21
C GLN A 137 -8.09 6.31 -3.75
N CYS A 138 -7.18 6.47 -2.79
CA CYS A 138 -7.42 6.67 -1.35
C CYS A 138 -7.03 8.08 -0.89
N ARG A 139 -6.70 8.98 -1.82
CA ARG A 139 -6.28 10.36 -1.53
C ARG A 139 -7.54 11.23 -1.58
N LEU A 140 -8.03 11.60 -0.40
CA LEU A 140 -9.07 12.63 -0.23
C LEU A 140 -8.54 14.00 -0.67
#